data_AF-A0A3N5M0L9-F1
#
_entry.id   AF-A0A3N5M0L9-F1
#
_cell.length_a   1.000
_cell.length_b   1.000
_cell.length_c   1.000
_cell.angle_alpha   90.00
_cell.angle_beta   90.00
_cell.angle_gamma   90.00
#
_symmetry.space_group_name_H-M   'P 1'
#
loop_
_entity.id
_entity.type
_entity.pdbx_description
1 polymer ?
#
loop_
_entity_poly.entity_id
_entity_poly.type
_entity_poly.pdbx_seq_one_letter_code
_entity_poly.pdbx_strand_id
1 'polypeptide(L)'
;MSHFTSEWRAAGGLRWLRWGGAGVEAAFPTREGGLSAGPYATLNLGLAVEDDPAAVLENRRRLGAAIGLDVGRWVVSSQVHGTHLVEVGEAQAGRGARDLTSTIVETDA
;
A
#
# COMPACT_ATOMS: atom_id res chain seq x y z
N MET A 1 2.53 29.77 6.33
CA MET A 1 1.75 29.09 5.27
C MET A 1 2.32 27.69 5.15
N SER A 2 1.51 26.64 5.32
CA SER A 2 1.99 25.27 5.11
C SER A 2 2.22 25.05 3.62
N HIS A 3 3.45 24.76 3.23
CA HIS A 3 3.80 24.49 1.83
C HIS A 3 3.42 23.04 1.52
N PHE A 4 2.58 22.84 0.51
CA PHE A 4 2.19 21.53 0.01
C PHE A 4 2.98 21.23 -1.27
N THR A 5 3.46 20.01 -1.43
CA THR A 5 4.23 19.60 -2.62
C THR A 5 3.72 18.29 -3.18
N SER A 6 3.68 18.21 -4.52
CA SER A 6 3.44 16.98 -5.25
C SER A 6 4.58 16.77 -6.24
N GLU A 7 5.19 15.60 -6.23
CA GLU A 7 6.35 15.28 -7.07
C GLU A 7 6.36 13.81 -7.48
N TRP A 8 6.79 13.54 -8.70
CA TRP A 8 7.06 12.18 -9.13
C TRP A 8 8.38 11.71 -8.57
N ARG A 9 8.39 10.54 -7.94
CA ARG A 9 9.57 9.83 -7.44
C ARG A 9 9.72 8.50 -8.16
N ALA A 10 10.95 8.01 -8.25
CA ALA A 10 11.25 6.71 -8.80
C ALA A 10 12.48 6.09 -8.12
N ALA A 11 12.44 4.77 -7.89
CA ALA A 11 13.54 3.99 -7.32
C ALA A 11 13.35 2.51 -7.62
N GLY A 12 14.42 1.79 -7.99
CA GLY A 12 14.35 0.34 -8.20
C GLY A 12 13.32 -0.12 -9.25
N GLY A 13 13.08 0.70 -10.28
CA GLY A 13 12.07 0.46 -11.31
C GLY A 13 10.63 0.85 -10.92
N LEU A 14 10.40 1.20 -9.65
CA LEU A 14 9.12 1.70 -9.17
C LEU A 14 8.99 3.20 -9.46
N ARG A 15 7.74 3.65 -9.68
CA ARG A 15 7.39 5.06 -9.82
C ARG A 15 6.12 5.36 -9.03
N TRP A 16 6.12 6.46 -8.28
CA TRP A 16 4.97 6.91 -7.49
C TRP A 16 4.88 8.44 -7.45
N LEU A 17 3.66 8.94 -7.26
CA LEU A 17 3.43 10.34 -6.91
C LEU A 17 3.57 10.46 -5.40
N ARG A 18 4.55 11.25 -4.93
CA ARG A 18 4.65 11.67 -3.54
C ARG A 18 3.88 12.97 -3.37
N TRP A 19 3.05 13.02 -2.33
CA TRP A 19 2.49 14.25 -1.80
C TRP A 19 3.02 14.47 -0.38
N GLY A 20 3.35 15.70 -0.04
CA GLY A 20 3.80 16.07 1.30
C GLY A 20 3.20 17.38 1.76
N GLY A 21 2.76 17.43 3.02
CA GLY A 21 2.23 18.63 3.65
C GLY A 21 1.74 18.40 5.08
N ALA A 22 1.76 19.47 5.89
CA ALA A 22 1.31 19.44 7.29
C ALA A 22 1.95 18.32 8.15
N GLY A 23 3.20 17.94 7.86
CA GLY A 23 3.91 16.86 8.58
C GLY A 23 3.50 15.44 8.15
N VAL A 24 2.70 15.31 7.09
CA VAL A 24 2.23 14.03 6.55
C VAL A 24 2.80 13.83 5.14
N GLU A 25 3.07 12.57 4.81
CA GLU A 25 3.39 12.12 3.46
C GLU A 25 2.34 11.12 2.96
N ALA A 26 2.01 11.20 1.68
CA ALA A 26 1.21 10.22 0.97
C ALA A 26 1.93 9.77 -0.30
N ALA A 27 1.76 8.50 -0.67
CA ALA A 27 2.36 7.92 -1.87
C ALA A 27 1.30 7.19 -2.69
N PHE A 28 1.22 7.52 -3.98
CA PHE A 28 0.35 6.87 -4.95
C PHE A 28 1.21 6.18 -6.02
N PRO A 29 1.47 4.86 -5.88
CA PRO A 29 2.30 4.12 -6.83
C PRO A 29 1.60 3.92 -8.18
N THR A 30 2.40 3.78 -9.23
CA THR A 30 1.95 3.29 -10.54
C THR A 30 1.96 1.75 -10.56
N ARG A 31 1.63 1.13 -11.71
CA ARG A 31 1.73 -0.32 -11.90
C ARG A 31 3.13 -0.83 -12.29
N GLU A 32 4.12 0.07 -12.35
CA GLU A 32 5.47 -0.21 -12.86
C GLU A 32 6.39 -0.79 -11.79
N GLY A 33 7.31 -1.65 -12.22
CA GLY A 33 8.44 -2.10 -11.42
C GLY A 33 8.19 -3.24 -10.44
N GLY A 34 7.01 -3.87 -10.44
CA GLY A 34 6.76 -5.04 -9.60
C GLY A 34 7.16 -6.38 -10.23
N LEU A 35 6.61 -7.48 -9.72
CA LEU A 35 6.91 -8.86 -10.11
C LEU A 35 5.70 -9.68 -10.54
N SER A 36 4.49 -9.14 -10.37
CA SER A 36 3.27 -9.81 -10.82
C SER A 36 3.26 -9.94 -12.34
N ALA A 37 2.55 -10.95 -12.84
CA ALA A 37 2.48 -11.26 -14.27
C ALA A 37 1.05 -11.11 -14.83
N GLY A 38 0.92 -11.21 -16.15
CA GLY A 38 -0.37 -11.20 -16.84
C GLY A 38 -1.21 -9.94 -16.52
N PRO A 39 -2.50 -10.09 -16.16
CA PRO A 39 -3.38 -8.95 -15.90
C PRO A 39 -2.93 -8.10 -14.70
N TYR A 40 -2.17 -8.69 -13.77
CA TYR A 40 -1.66 -8.05 -12.56
C TYR A 40 -0.31 -7.35 -12.77
N ALA A 41 0.28 -7.44 -13.98
CA ALA A 41 1.62 -6.95 -14.23
C ALA A 41 1.75 -5.42 -14.06
N THR A 42 2.73 -4.87 -13.35
CA THR A 42 3.80 -5.56 -12.62
C THR A 42 3.69 -5.38 -11.11
N LEU A 43 3.19 -4.23 -10.63
CA LEU A 43 3.12 -3.88 -9.21
C LEU A 43 1.70 -4.02 -8.63
N ASN A 44 1.16 -5.23 -8.61
CA ASN A 44 -0.07 -5.48 -7.86
C ASN A 44 0.22 -5.55 -6.35
N LEU A 45 -0.59 -4.84 -5.55
CA LEU A 45 -0.51 -4.80 -4.08
C LEU A 45 -1.68 -5.51 -3.41
N GLY A 46 -2.70 -5.92 -4.17
CA GLY A 46 -3.91 -6.55 -3.66
C GLY A 46 -3.74 -8.05 -3.45
N LEU A 47 -4.00 -8.54 -2.24
CA LEU A 47 -4.02 -9.98 -1.93
C LEU A 47 -5.38 -10.64 -2.21
N ALA A 48 -6.44 -9.85 -2.43
CA ALA A 48 -7.82 -10.32 -2.59
C ALA A 48 -8.20 -10.60 -4.06
N VAL A 49 -7.21 -10.93 -4.89
CA VAL A 49 -7.36 -11.27 -6.31
C VAL A 49 -6.52 -12.51 -6.61
N GLU A 50 -6.69 -13.11 -7.78
CA GLU A 50 -6.07 -14.37 -8.18
C GLU A 50 -4.59 -14.22 -8.65
N ASP A 51 -3.89 -13.20 -8.14
CA ASP A 51 -2.45 -13.04 -8.38
C ASP A 51 -1.64 -13.99 -7.48
N ASP A 52 -0.37 -14.20 -7.82
CA ASP A 52 0.56 -14.96 -6.97
C ASP A 52 0.79 -14.19 -5.66
N PRO A 53 0.40 -14.75 -4.48
CA PRO A 53 0.61 -14.07 -3.21
C PRO A 53 2.08 -13.75 -2.94
N ALA A 54 3.02 -14.57 -3.41
CA ALA A 54 4.45 -14.30 -3.24
C ALA A 54 4.89 -13.04 -4.01
N ALA A 55 4.38 -12.86 -5.23
CA ALA A 55 4.63 -11.66 -6.03
C ALA A 55 4.02 -10.41 -5.37
N VAL A 56 2.80 -10.49 -4.85
CA VAL A 56 2.13 -9.38 -4.15
C VAL A 56 2.88 -8.99 -2.88
N LEU A 57 3.31 -9.96 -2.07
CA LEU A 57 4.06 -9.69 -0.84
C LEU A 57 5.42 -9.05 -1.13
N GLU A 58 6.10 -9.49 -2.19
CA GLU A 58 7.34 -8.87 -2.62
C GLU A 58 7.12 -7.47 -3.20
N ASN A 59 6.04 -7.24 -3.96
CA ASN A 59 5.66 -5.90 -4.42
C ASN A 59 5.42 -4.94 -3.25
N ARG A 60 4.71 -5.38 -2.20
CA ARG A 60 4.52 -4.60 -0.98
C ARG A 60 5.85 -4.29 -0.30
N ARG A 61 6.73 -5.29 -0.15
CA ARG A 61 8.07 -5.11 0.44
C ARG A 61 8.91 -4.09 -0.34
N ARG A 62 8.92 -4.19 -1.67
CA ARG A 62 9.64 -3.28 -2.56
C ARG A 62 9.09 -1.86 -2.48
N LEU A 63 7.77 -1.69 -2.51
CA LEU A 63 7.14 -0.39 -2.35
C LEU A 63 7.45 0.23 -0.99
N GLY A 64 7.26 -0.53 0.10
CA GLY A 64 7.58 -0.09 1.46
C GLY A 64 9.01 0.42 1.58
N ALA A 65 9.99 -0.36 1.09
CA ALA A 65 11.38 0.07 1.06
C ALA A 65 11.61 1.34 0.23
N ALA A 66 10.95 1.50 -0.92
CA ALA A 66 11.09 2.66 -1.78
C ALA A 66 10.51 3.96 -1.18
N ILE A 67 9.45 3.85 -0.39
CA ILE A 67 8.82 4.99 0.31
C ILE A 67 9.29 5.15 1.75
N GLY A 68 10.25 4.35 2.21
CA GLY A 68 10.82 4.43 3.56
C GLY A 68 9.89 3.94 4.68
N LEU A 69 8.92 3.08 4.37
CA LEU A 69 7.98 2.52 5.34
C LEU A 69 8.18 1.01 5.51
N ASP A 70 8.20 0.56 6.76
CA ASP A 70 8.14 -0.88 7.06
C ASP A 70 6.73 -1.41 6.77
N VAL A 71 6.63 -2.42 5.90
CA VAL A 71 5.38 -3.14 5.62
C VAL A 71 4.78 -3.75 6.88
N GLY A 72 5.61 -4.13 7.86
CA GLY A 72 5.15 -4.62 9.16
C GLY A 72 4.32 -3.60 9.96
N ARG A 73 4.35 -2.32 9.57
CA ARG A 73 3.59 -1.22 10.20
C ARG A 73 2.32 -0.85 9.43
N TRP A 74 2.08 -1.46 8.27
CA TRP A 74 0.91 -1.17 7.46
C TRP A 74 -0.36 -1.71 8.13
N VAL A 75 -1.47 -1.05 7.87
CA VAL A 75 -2.82 -1.52 8.24
C VAL A 75 -3.65 -1.52 6.97
N VAL A 76 -4.26 -2.66 6.65
CA VAL A 76 -5.04 -2.86 5.43
C VAL A 76 -6.45 -3.31 5.81
N SER A 77 -7.45 -2.67 5.23
CA SER A 77 -8.86 -3.03 5.40
C SER A 77 -9.29 -4.12 4.40
N SER A 78 -10.40 -4.80 4.68
CA SER A 78 -10.93 -5.84 3.80
C SER A 78 -11.68 -5.28 2.58
N GLN A 79 -12.05 -4.00 2.60
CA GLN A 79 -12.76 -3.26 1.54
C GLN A 79 -14.00 -3.99 0.99
N VAL A 80 -15.15 -3.77 1.63
CA VAL A 80 -16.42 -4.40 1.27
C VAL A 80 -17.34 -3.50 0.44
N HIS A 81 -16.82 -2.34 -0.01
CA HIS A 81 -17.56 -1.30 -0.73
C HIS A 81 -18.71 -0.69 0.10
N GLY A 82 -18.51 -0.61 1.41
CA GLY A 82 -19.40 0.04 2.36
C GLY A 82 -18.97 1.48 2.68
N THR A 83 -19.42 1.96 3.83
CA THR A 83 -19.12 3.32 4.34
C THR A 83 -18.61 3.30 5.78
N HIS A 84 -18.17 2.13 6.26
CA HIS A 84 -17.68 1.97 7.62
C HIS A 84 -16.24 2.47 7.74
N LEU A 85 -16.01 3.28 8.77
CA LEU A 85 -14.73 3.89 9.10
C LEU A 85 -14.20 3.32 10.42
N VAL A 86 -12.90 3.02 10.48
CA VAL A 86 -12.26 2.52 11.71
C VAL A 86 -11.04 3.37 12.07
N GLU A 87 -10.97 3.80 13.33
CA GLU A 87 -9.77 4.42 13.88
C GLU A 87 -8.68 3.35 14.10
N VAL A 88 -7.48 3.61 13.58
CA VAL A 88 -6.32 2.73 13.70
C VAL A 88 -5.20 3.39 14.47
N GLY A 89 -4.50 2.60 15.27
CA GLY A 89 -3.28 3.01 15.97
C GLY A 89 -2.26 1.88 16.00
N GLU A 90 -1.29 1.99 16.92
CA GLU A 90 -0.21 1.00 17.06
C GLU A 90 -0.72 -0.43 17.29
N ALA A 91 -1.88 -0.61 17.92
CA ALA A 91 -2.48 -1.92 18.18
C ALA A 91 -2.92 -2.68 16.90
N GLN A 92 -3.08 -1.97 15.78
CA GLN A 92 -3.44 -2.56 14.49
C GLN A 92 -2.25 -2.74 13.56
N ALA A 93 -1.05 -2.29 13.92
CA ALA A 93 0.13 -2.38 13.06
C ALA A 93 0.37 -3.81 12.54
N GLY A 94 0.52 -3.94 11.23
CA GLY A 94 0.77 -5.20 10.52
C GLY A 94 -0.50 -5.95 10.07
N ARG A 95 -1.69 -5.55 10.54
CA ARG A 95 -2.96 -6.16 10.14
C ARG A 95 -3.21 -6.02 8.65
N GLY A 96 -3.43 -7.14 7.98
CA GLY A 96 -3.67 -7.18 6.54
C GLY A 96 -2.42 -6.95 5.68
N ALA A 97 -1.26 -6.70 6.29
CA ALA A 97 -0.04 -6.36 5.58
C ALA A 97 0.58 -7.56 4.85
N ARG A 98 0.40 -8.77 5.39
CA ARG A 98 0.97 -10.02 4.85
C ARG A 98 -0.05 -11.12 4.55
N ASP A 99 -1.30 -10.94 4.95
CA ASP A 99 -2.37 -11.92 4.78
C ASP A 99 -3.72 -11.22 4.73
N LEU A 100 -4.76 -11.88 4.21
CA LEU A 100 -6.12 -11.33 4.20
C LEU A 100 -6.87 -11.51 5.52
N THR A 101 -6.54 -12.56 6.27
CA THR A 101 -7.30 -12.98 7.46
C THR A 101 -7.17 -12.02 8.64
N SER A 102 -6.11 -11.22 8.66
CA SER A 102 -5.82 -10.23 9.71
C SER A 102 -6.25 -8.81 9.35
N THR A 103 -6.81 -8.60 8.15
CA THR A 103 -7.32 -7.28 7.72
C THR A 103 -8.34 -6.70 8.72
N ILE A 104 -8.52 -5.37 8.68
CA ILE A 104 -9.64 -4.75 9.41
C ILE A 104 -10.93 -5.11 8.67
N VAL A 105 -11.73 -5.98 9.29
CA VAL A 105 -12.93 -6.58 8.70
C VAL A 105 -14.03 -5.55 8.47
N GLU A 106 -14.86 -5.77 7.43
CA GLU A 106 -16.04 -4.95 7.10
C GLU A 106 -15.74 -3.44 7.11
N THR A 107 -14.59 -3.04 6.56
CA THR A 107 -14.07 -1.67 6.63
C THR A 107 -13.57 -1.21 5.27
N ASP A 108 -13.81 0.07 4.95
CA ASP A 108 -13.39 0.69 3.69
C ASP A 108 -12.44 1.88 3.87
N ALA A 109 -12.37 2.47 5.07
CA ALA A 109 -11.39 3.50 5.43
C ALA A 109 -11.07 3.57 6.93
#